data_AF-A0A9E2AWC7-F1
#
_entry.id   AF-A0A9E2AWC7-F1
#
_cell.length_a   1.000
_cell.length_b   1.000
_cell.length_c   1.000
_cell.angle_alpha   90.00
_cell.angle_beta   90.00
_cell.angle_gamma   90.00
#
_symmetry.space_group_name_H-M   'P 1'
#
loop_
_entity.id
_entity.type
_entity.pdbx_description
1 polymer ?
#
loop_
_entity_poly.entity_id
_entity_poly.type
_entity_poly.pdbx_seq_one_letter_code
_entity_poly.pdbx_strand_id
1 'polypeptide(L)'
;MIKFFRKIRQNLLLENKTGKYFKYAIGEIILVVIGILIALQINNWNESNKLKKEETLYLKRLKTDLEKDTLYYNNNINRANLLIDRNYTFLKKLYDEQKSIDEGRELMNLPLWDSEYLTIQDNTYSELVSSGKLNIISNPNLKVAVVDFYRLIDSKENSIKEANAYSRELMG
;
A
#
# COMPACT_ATOMS: atom_id res chain seq x y z
N MET A 1 48.37 10.77 3.22
CA MET A 1 48.79 9.52 2.55
C MET A 1 49.35 9.74 1.14
N ILE A 2 48.73 10.54 0.27
CA ILE A 2 49.22 10.79 -1.11
C ILE A 2 50.67 11.32 -1.16
N LYS A 3 51.08 12.22 -0.24
CA LYS A 3 52.44 12.79 -0.24
C LYS A 3 53.54 11.76 0.08
N PHE A 4 53.24 10.74 0.89
CA PHE A 4 54.20 9.72 1.32
C PHE A 4 54.48 8.72 0.19
N PHE A 5 53.44 8.16 -0.42
CA PHE A 5 53.56 7.28 -1.58
C PHE A 5 54.13 7.99 -2.81
N ARG A 6 53.81 9.28 -3.00
CA ARG A 6 54.42 10.12 -4.04
C ARG A 6 55.94 10.25 -3.89
N LYS A 7 56.43 10.45 -2.65
CA LYS A 7 57.88 10.61 -2.37
C LYS A 7 58.65 9.30 -2.61
N ILE A 8 58.05 8.16 -2.26
CA ILE A 8 58.62 6.82 -2.53
C ILE A 8 58.72 6.56 -4.03
N ARG A 9 57.67 6.88 -4.81
CA ARG A 9 57.68 6.74 -6.27
C ARG A 9 58.73 7.60 -6.96
N GLN A 10 58.88 8.86 -6.52
CA GLN A 10 59.89 9.78 -7.06
C GLN A 10 61.32 9.26 -6.79
N ASN A 11 61.58 8.75 -5.58
CA ASN A 11 62.88 8.16 -5.24
C ASN A 11 63.19 6.90 -6.07
N LEU A 12 62.20 6.04 -6.34
CA LEU A 12 62.38 4.81 -7.12
C LEU A 12 62.63 5.07 -8.63
N LEU A 13 62.11 6.18 -9.16
CA LEU A 13 62.41 6.64 -10.53
C LEU A 13 63.84 7.19 -10.64
N LEU A 14 64.31 7.94 -9.64
CA LEU A 14 65.67 8.48 -9.58
C LEU A 14 66.74 7.38 -9.50
N GLU A 15 66.40 6.21 -8.95
CA GLU A 15 67.32 5.07 -8.82
C GLU A 15 67.31 4.09 -10.04
N ASN A 16 66.70 4.45 -11.19
CA ASN A 16 66.54 3.56 -12.36
C ASN A 16 65.78 2.23 -12.06
N LYS A 17 65.00 2.15 -10.98
CA LYS A 17 64.25 0.95 -10.56
C LYS A 17 62.81 0.94 -11.10
N THR A 18 62.67 1.07 -12.42
CA THR A 18 61.38 1.17 -13.12
C THR A 18 60.42 0.02 -12.81
N GLY A 19 60.90 -1.22 -12.71
CA GLY A 19 60.06 -2.38 -12.36
C GLY A 19 59.48 -2.34 -10.93
N LYS A 20 60.19 -1.74 -9.96
CA LYS A 20 59.66 -1.53 -8.61
C LYS A 20 58.63 -0.39 -8.61
N TYR A 21 58.91 0.69 -9.33
CA TYR A 21 57.99 1.81 -9.50
C TYR A 21 56.60 1.37 -9.98
N PHE A 22 56.52 0.53 -11.02
CA PHE A 22 55.23 0.05 -11.55
C PHE A 22 54.45 -0.78 -10.51
N LYS A 23 55.12 -1.67 -9.75
CA LYS A 23 54.47 -2.45 -8.68
C LYS A 23 53.87 -1.54 -7.61
N TYR A 24 54.58 -0.50 -7.20
CA TYR A 24 54.06 0.45 -6.19
C TYR A 24 52.94 1.35 -6.74
N ALA A 25 53.03 1.78 -8.00
CA ALA A 25 51.97 2.58 -8.64
C ALA A 25 50.67 1.77 -8.78
N ILE A 26 50.76 0.50 -9.17
CA ILE A 26 49.61 -0.42 -9.23
C ILE A 26 49.02 -0.64 -7.83
N GLY A 27 49.86 -0.85 -6.82
CA GLY A 27 49.40 -0.97 -5.42
C GLY A 27 48.65 0.26 -4.92
N GLU A 28 49.11 1.47 -5.27
CA GLU A 28 48.42 2.73 -4.92
C GLU A 28 47.05 2.85 -5.60
N ILE A 29 46.96 2.50 -6.89
CA ILE A 29 45.69 2.48 -7.62
C ILE A 29 44.72 1.47 -6.99
N ILE A 30 45.18 0.26 -6.68
CA ILE A 30 44.34 -0.77 -6.04
C ILE A 30 43.82 -0.28 -4.68
N LEU A 31 44.67 0.33 -3.85
CA LEU A 31 44.28 0.88 -2.56
C LEU A 31 43.22 1.99 -2.68
N VAL A 32 43.39 2.90 -3.65
CA VAL A 32 42.40 3.95 -3.94
C VAL A 32 41.08 3.35 -4.40
N VAL A 33 41.12 2.37 -5.31
CA VAL A 33 39.93 1.67 -5.81
C VAL A 33 39.20 0.97 -4.67
N ILE A 34 39.90 0.26 -3.79
CA ILE A 34 39.30 -0.38 -2.59
C ILE A 34 38.64 0.68 -1.71
N GLY A 35 39.29 1.82 -1.47
CA GLY A 35 38.72 2.91 -0.69
C GLY A 35 37.42 3.45 -1.28
N ILE A 36 37.36 3.65 -2.59
CA ILE A 36 36.16 4.11 -3.31
C ILE A 36 35.06 3.05 -3.23
N LEU A 37 35.38 1.77 -3.45
CA LEU A 37 34.41 0.68 -3.39
C LEU A 37 33.80 0.54 -1.99
N ILE A 38 34.60 0.64 -0.94
CA ILE A 38 34.09 0.61 0.45
C ILE A 38 33.17 1.82 0.70
N ALA A 39 33.56 3.01 0.27
CA ALA A 39 32.73 4.20 0.42
C ALA A 39 31.38 4.06 -0.30
N LEU A 40 31.39 3.54 -1.54
CA LEU A 40 30.18 3.24 -2.30
C LEU A 40 29.32 2.17 -1.62
N GLN A 41 29.94 1.11 -1.09
CA GLN A 41 29.23 0.06 -0.36
C GLN A 41 28.55 0.59 0.90
N ILE A 42 29.22 1.42 1.68
CA ILE A 42 28.63 2.05 2.88
C ILE A 42 27.44 2.93 2.47
N ASN A 43 27.56 3.72 1.40
CA ASN A 43 26.48 4.56 0.90
C ASN A 43 25.27 3.72 0.44
N ASN A 44 25.51 2.67 -0.35
CA ASN A 44 24.46 1.77 -0.84
C ASN A 44 23.78 1.01 0.30
N TRP A 45 24.52 0.59 1.32
CA TRP A 45 23.97 -0.05 2.52
C TRP A 45 23.07 0.89 3.32
N ASN A 46 23.52 2.14 3.52
CA ASN A 46 22.72 3.16 4.19
C ASN A 46 21.41 3.43 3.42
N GLU A 47 21.48 3.53 2.09
CA GLU A 47 20.31 3.76 1.25
C GLU A 47 19.33 2.57 1.28
N SER A 48 19.85 1.34 1.19
CA SER A 48 19.03 0.13 1.34
C SER A 48 18.32 0.07 2.71
N ASN A 49 18.99 0.49 3.78
CA ASN A 49 18.39 0.54 5.11
C ASN A 49 17.28 1.58 5.22
N LYS A 50 17.41 2.74 4.56
CA LYS A 50 16.34 3.74 4.51
C LYS A 50 15.11 3.20 3.77
N LEU A 51 15.32 2.59 2.59
CA LEU A 51 14.24 2.00 1.80
C LEU A 51 13.49 0.92 2.59
N LYS A 52 14.21 0.04 3.30
CA LYS A 52 13.57 -0.99 4.17
C LYS A 52 12.74 -0.39 5.30
N LYS A 53 13.22 0.69 5.93
CA LYS A 53 12.48 1.39 7.00
C LYS A 53 11.20 2.01 6.46
N GLU A 54 11.29 2.65 5.30
CA GLU A 54 10.16 3.29 4.65
C GLU A 54 9.15 2.25 4.11
N GLU A 55 9.60 1.13 3.52
CA GLU A 55 8.75 -0.02 3.20
C GLU A 55 8.01 -0.52 4.43
N THR A 56 8.72 -0.76 5.53
CA THR A 56 8.12 -1.24 6.79
C THR A 56 7.08 -0.25 7.33
N LEU A 57 7.34 1.05 7.22
CA LEU A 57 6.40 2.10 7.61
C LEU A 57 5.11 2.01 6.79
N TYR A 58 5.21 1.97 5.47
CA TYR A 58 4.04 1.88 4.59
C TYR A 58 3.27 0.56 4.78
N LEU A 59 3.96 -0.58 4.93
CA LEU A 59 3.29 -1.86 5.19
C LEU A 59 2.53 -1.86 6.52
N LYS A 60 3.07 -1.22 7.56
CA LYS A 60 2.36 -1.05 8.84
C LYS A 60 1.13 -0.18 8.69
N ARG A 61 1.24 0.93 7.95
CA ARG A 61 0.11 1.84 7.69
C ARG A 61 -1.00 1.13 6.90
N LEU A 62 -0.65 0.42 5.82
CA LEU A 62 -1.59 -0.41 5.06
C LEU A 62 -2.27 -1.44 5.96
N LYS A 63 -1.53 -2.11 6.85
CA LYS A 63 -2.12 -3.05 7.81
C LYS A 63 -3.15 -2.37 8.72
N THR A 64 -2.82 -1.21 9.28
CA THR A 64 -3.74 -0.46 10.15
C THR A 64 -4.99 -0.01 9.40
N ASP A 65 -4.86 0.41 8.14
CA ASP A 65 -6.00 0.77 7.30
C ASP A 65 -6.91 -0.45 7.06
N LEU A 66 -6.34 -1.61 6.71
CA LEU A 66 -7.08 -2.86 6.55
C LEU A 66 -7.75 -3.37 7.83
N GLU A 67 -7.13 -3.17 9.00
CA GLU A 67 -7.73 -3.51 10.30
C GLU A 67 -8.98 -2.66 10.58
N LYS A 68 -8.93 -1.36 10.26
CA LYS A 68 -10.09 -0.46 10.37
C LYS A 68 -11.20 -0.85 9.40
N ASP A 69 -10.84 -1.14 8.15
CA ASP A 69 -11.80 -1.62 7.14
C ASP A 69 -12.48 -2.91 7.58
N THR A 70 -11.71 -3.85 8.14
CA THR A 70 -12.26 -5.12 8.65
C THR A 70 -13.30 -4.88 9.74
N LEU A 71 -13.01 -4.00 10.71
CA LEU A 71 -13.95 -3.64 11.77
C LEU A 71 -15.21 -2.96 11.20
N TYR A 72 -15.01 -2.01 10.29
CA TYR A 72 -16.10 -1.30 9.63
C TYR A 72 -17.00 -2.27 8.85
N TYR A 73 -16.44 -3.17 8.04
CA TYR A 73 -17.23 -4.13 7.27
C TYR A 73 -17.95 -5.15 8.14
N ASN A 74 -17.35 -5.61 9.24
CA ASN A 74 -18.05 -6.49 10.19
C ASN A 74 -19.30 -5.82 10.78
N ASN A 75 -19.23 -4.53 11.12
CA ASN A 75 -20.39 -3.78 11.58
C ASN A 75 -21.45 -3.63 10.47
N ASN A 76 -21.02 -3.38 9.23
CA ASN A 76 -21.93 -3.29 8.09
C ASN A 76 -22.62 -4.61 7.76
N ILE A 77 -21.92 -5.74 7.87
CA ILE A 77 -22.50 -7.08 7.71
C ILE A 77 -23.59 -7.31 8.77
N ASN A 78 -23.32 -6.97 10.03
CA ASN A 78 -24.32 -7.10 11.10
C ASN A 78 -25.55 -6.22 10.84
N ARG A 79 -25.33 -4.97 10.39
CA ARG A 79 -26.41 -4.07 9.98
C ARG A 79 -27.20 -4.65 8.82
N ALA A 80 -26.54 -5.14 7.77
CA ALA A 80 -27.18 -5.75 6.61
C ALA A 80 -28.05 -6.96 6.99
N ASN A 81 -27.58 -7.81 7.90
CA ASN A 81 -28.37 -8.94 8.41
C ASN A 81 -29.65 -8.47 9.13
N LEU A 82 -29.57 -7.41 9.95
CA LEU A 82 -30.75 -6.81 10.58
C LEU A 82 -31.72 -6.21 9.54
N LEU A 83 -31.19 -5.58 8.50
CA LEU A 83 -31.99 -5.06 7.39
C LEU A 83 -32.74 -6.19 6.69
N ILE A 84 -32.05 -7.29 6.37
CA ILE A 84 -32.65 -8.46 5.71
C ILE A 84 -33.79 -9.03 6.56
N ASP A 85 -33.58 -9.23 7.86
CA ASP A 85 -34.60 -9.77 8.77
C ASP A 85 -35.83 -8.86 8.88
N ARG A 86 -35.62 -7.54 9.00
CA ARG A 86 -36.72 -6.56 9.02
C ARG A 86 -37.50 -6.51 7.71
N ASN A 87 -36.79 -6.51 6.57
CA ASN A 87 -37.42 -6.52 5.25
C ASN A 87 -38.21 -7.82 5.03
N TYR A 88 -37.67 -8.96 5.42
CA TYR A 88 -38.38 -10.24 5.34
C TYR A 88 -39.64 -10.24 6.20
N THR A 89 -39.54 -9.75 7.45
CA THR A 89 -40.69 -9.61 8.34
C THR A 89 -41.76 -8.68 7.76
N PHE A 90 -41.34 -7.55 7.19
CA PHE A 90 -42.24 -6.63 6.49
C PHE A 90 -42.95 -7.32 5.33
N LEU A 91 -42.22 -7.96 4.42
CA LEU A 91 -42.81 -8.63 3.25
C LEU A 91 -43.82 -9.70 3.67
N LYS A 92 -43.49 -10.48 4.72
CA LYS A 92 -44.39 -11.49 5.26
C LYS A 92 -45.69 -10.86 5.78
N LYS A 93 -45.60 -9.82 6.61
CA LYS A 93 -46.79 -9.14 7.14
C LYS A 93 -47.62 -8.47 6.06
N LEU A 94 -46.96 -7.87 5.06
CA LEU A 94 -47.64 -7.27 3.93
C LEU A 94 -48.46 -8.33 3.16
N TYR A 95 -47.87 -9.51 2.93
CA TYR A 95 -48.54 -10.59 2.22
C TYR A 95 -49.65 -11.28 3.05
N ASP A 96 -49.38 -11.58 4.33
CA ASP A 96 -50.27 -12.37 5.18
C ASP A 96 -51.35 -11.54 5.91
N GLU A 97 -51.07 -10.29 6.26
CA GLU A 97 -51.87 -9.52 7.23
C GLU A 97 -52.55 -8.28 6.63
N GLN A 98 -52.06 -7.74 5.50
CA GLN A 98 -52.57 -6.48 4.94
C GLN A 98 -54.03 -6.60 4.47
N LYS A 99 -54.92 -5.80 5.04
CA LYS A 99 -56.35 -5.74 4.67
C LYS A 99 -56.75 -4.45 3.95
N SER A 100 -55.90 -3.43 3.99
CA SER A 100 -56.17 -2.13 3.37
C SER A 100 -54.90 -1.44 2.87
N ILE A 101 -55.07 -0.42 2.03
CA ILE A 101 -53.97 0.43 1.56
C ILE A 101 -53.33 1.19 2.74
N ASP A 102 -54.14 1.65 3.70
CA ASP A 102 -53.64 2.42 4.85
C ASP A 102 -52.79 1.55 5.78
N GLU A 103 -53.20 0.29 6.03
CA GLU A 103 -52.38 -0.68 6.77
C GLU A 103 -51.08 -1.01 6.03
N GLY A 104 -51.13 -1.14 4.70
CA GLY A 104 -49.93 -1.29 3.88
C GLY A 104 -48.97 -0.11 4.02
N ARG A 105 -49.48 1.12 4.08
CA ARG A 105 -48.68 2.33 4.32
C ARG A 105 -48.05 2.37 5.71
N GLU A 106 -48.77 1.95 6.74
CA GLU A 106 -48.20 1.86 8.09
C GLU A 106 -47.05 0.86 8.15
N LEU A 107 -47.21 -0.30 7.48
CA LEU A 107 -46.17 -1.32 7.38
C LEU A 107 -44.92 -0.83 6.64
N MET A 108 -45.04 0.13 5.71
CA MET A 108 -43.89 0.71 5.00
C MET A 108 -42.89 1.44 5.91
N ASN A 109 -43.26 1.74 7.17
CA ASN A 109 -42.32 2.31 8.15
C ASN A 109 -41.43 1.26 8.85
N LEU A 110 -41.69 -0.05 8.65
CA LEU A 110 -40.92 -1.13 9.28
C LEU A 110 -39.53 -1.38 8.67
N PRO A 111 -39.36 -1.37 7.33
CA PRO A 111 -38.06 -1.60 6.74
C PRO A 111 -37.19 -0.34 6.82
N LEU A 112 -35.89 -0.55 6.85
CA LEU A 112 -34.88 0.49 6.64
C LEU A 112 -34.44 0.38 5.18
N TRP A 113 -34.72 1.42 4.40
CA TRP A 113 -34.72 1.39 2.94
C TRP A 113 -33.35 1.70 2.34
N ASP A 114 -32.45 2.26 3.14
CA ASP A 114 -31.10 2.61 2.71
C ASP A 114 -30.06 1.61 3.24
N SER A 115 -29.24 1.11 2.31
CA SER A 115 -27.93 0.55 2.66
C SER A 115 -26.92 1.69 2.79
N GLU A 116 -26.06 1.61 3.80
CA GLU A 116 -24.94 2.53 3.94
C GLU A 116 -23.96 2.35 2.77
N TYR A 117 -23.35 3.43 2.29
CA TYR A 117 -22.29 3.33 1.28
C TYR A 117 -21.07 2.62 1.89
N LEU A 118 -20.37 1.79 1.12
CA LEU A 118 -19.07 1.29 1.55
C LEU A 118 -18.06 2.43 1.56
N THR A 119 -17.47 2.68 2.72
CA THR A 119 -16.27 3.51 2.84
C THR A 119 -15.03 2.62 2.98
N ILE A 120 -13.91 3.04 2.40
CA ILE A 120 -12.64 2.32 2.43
C ILE A 120 -11.56 3.24 2.99
N GLN A 121 -10.64 2.69 3.78
CA GLN A 121 -9.41 3.36 4.18
C GLN A 121 -8.34 3.19 3.10
N ASP A 122 -8.42 3.98 2.03
CA ASP A 122 -7.46 3.91 0.90
C ASP A 122 -6.29 4.90 1.01
N ASN A 123 -6.30 5.78 2.02
CA ASN A 123 -5.33 6.89 2.17
C ASN A 123 -3.87 6.47 1.94
N THR A 124 -3.41 5.38 2.57
CA THR A 124 -2.02 4.94 2.42
C THR A 124 -1.74 4.40 1.02
N TYR A 125 -2.68 3.68 0.42
CA TYR A 125 -2.54 3.19 -0.95
C TYR A 125 -2.54 4.35 -1.96
N SER A 126 -3.47 5.28 -1.82
CA SER A 126 -3.59 6.48 -2.65
C SER A 126 -2.35 7.38 -2.52
N GLU A 127 -1.73 7.49 -1.34
CA GLU A 127 -0.42 8.14 -1.18
C GLU A 127 0.68 7.39 -1.95
N LEU A 128 0.77 6.07 -1.83
CA LEU A 128 1.78 5.25 -2.55
C LEU A 128 1.66 5.38 -4.07
N VAL A 129 0.43 5.41 -4.59
CA VAL A 129 0.16 5.58 -6.02
C VAL A 129 0.51 7.00 -6.47
N SER A 130 -0.04 8.02 -5.82
CA SER A 130 0.13 9.43 -6.22
C SER A 130 1.58 9.93 -6.08
N SER A 131 2.33 9.39 -5.12
CA SER A 131 3.76 9.72 -4.93
C SER A 131 4.70 8.88 -5.80
N GLY A 132 4.19 7.93 -6.60
CA GLY A 132 5.01 7.03 -7.41
C GLY A 132 5.85 6.04 -6.59
N LYS A 133 5.51 5.84 -5.31
CA LYS A 133 6.29 5.02 -4.35
C LYS A 133 5.85 3.57 -4.27
N LEU A 134 4.96 3.09 -5.13
CA LEU A 134 4.55 1.67 -5.18
C LEU A 134 5.74 0.69 -5.24
N ASN A 135 6.85 1.08 -5.87
CA ASN A 135 8.06 0.26 -5.98
C ASN A 135 8.86 0.12 -4.68
N ILE A 136 8.46 0.81 -3.61
CA ILE A 136 9.05 0.64 -2.28
C ILE A 136 8.72 -0.72 -1.68
N ILE A 137 7.60 -1.32 -2.10
CA ILE A 137 7.25 -2.70 -1.75
C ILE A 137 8.18 -3.62 -2.55
N SER A 138 9.20 -4.12 -1.88
CA SER A 138 10.28 -4.89 -2.47
C SER A 138 9.83 -6.28 -2.91
N ASN A 139 8.86 -6.87 -2.21
CA ASN A 139 8.27 -8.15 -2.57
C ASN A 139 7.27 -7.96 -3.75
N PRO A 140 7.57 -8.49 -4.94
CA PRO A 140 6.72 -8.28 -6.12
C PRO A 140 5.34 -8.91 -5.96
N ASN A 141 5.24 -10.07 -5.33
CA ASN A 141 3.95 -10.76 -5.13
C ASN A 141 3.07 -9.97 -4.15
N LEU A 142 3.67 -9.44 -3.07
CA LEU A 142 2.94 -8.58 -2.13
C LEU A 142 2.46 -7.29 -2.81
N LYS A 143 3.32 -6.67 -3.62
CA LYS A 143 2.96 -5.45 -4.36
C LYS A 143 1.75 -5.70 -5.29
N VAL A 144 1.77 -6.80 -6.04
CA VAL A 144 0.64 -7.19 -6.91
C VAL A 144 -0.60 -7.43 -6.08
N ALA A 145 -0.51 -8.21 -5.00
CA ALA A 145 -1.65 -8.49 -4.13
C ALA A 145 -2.28 -7.22 -3.54
N VAL A 146 -1.47 -6.24 -3.12
CA VAL A 146 -1.94 -4.94 -2.63
C VAL A 146 -2.68 -4.20 -3.74
N VAL A 147 -2.10 -4.10 -4.94
CA VAL A 147 -2.73 -3.41 -6.07
C VAL A 147 -4.05 -4.08 -6.47
N ASP A 148 -4.07 -5.40 -6.59
CA ASP A 148 -5.26 -6.14 -6.98
C ASP A 148 -6.37 -6.02 -5.94
N PHE A 149 -6.03 -6.01 -4.65
CA PHE A 149 -6.99 -5.79 -3.58
C PHE A 149 -7.69 -4.42 -3.70
N TYR A 150 -6.94 -3.33 -3.87
CA TYR A 150 -7.55 -2.00 -3.98
C TYR A 150 -8.34 -1.82 -5.29
N ARG A 151 -7.91 -2.45 -6.39
CA ARG A 151 -8.70 -2.49 -7.64
C ARG A 151 -10.02 -3.25 -7.47
N LEU A 152 -9.98 -4.38 -6.77
CA LEU A 152 -11.19 -5.15 -6.47
C LEU A 152 -12.16 -4.31 -5.64
N ILE A 153 -11.65 -3.66 -4.61
CA ILE A 153 -12.45 -2.81 -3.72
C ILE A 153 -13.12 -1.66 -4.49
N ASP A 154 -12.36 -0.91 -5.29
CA ASP A 154 -12.90 0.19 -6.10
C ASP A 154 -14.03 -0.30 -7.04
N SER A 155 -13.80 -1.46 -7.68
CA SER A 155 -14.85 -2.10 -8.50
C SER A 155 -16.10 -2.43 -7.69
N LYS A 156 -15.97 -2.92 -6.45
CA LYS A 156 -17.12 -3.25 -5.59
C LYS A 156 -17.85 -2.02 -5.07
N GLU A 157 -17.11 -0.98 -4.71
CA GLU A 157 -17.69 0.29 -4.28
C GLU A 157 -18.56 0.89 -5.40
N ASN A 158 -18.06 0.91 -6.63
CA ASN A 158 -18.79 1.41 -7.78
C ASN A 158 -20.06 0.60 -8.07
N SER A 159 -19.99 -0.75 -8.03
CA SER A 159 -21.19 -1.59 -8.19
C SER A 159 -22.26 -1.31 -7.12
N ILE A 160 -21.87 -1.03 -5.87
CA ILE A 160 -22.82 -0.71 -4.80
C ILE A 160 -23.42 0.67 -4.99
N LYS A 161 -22.62 1.66 -5.42
CA LYS A 161 -23.12 3.00 -5.76
C LYS A 161 -24.18 2.94 -6.86
N GLU A 162 -23.92 2.15 -7.91
CA GLU A 162 -24.87 1.93 -9.02
C GLU A 162 -26.16 1.26 -8.55
N ALA A 163 -26.05 0.18 -7.75
CA ALA A 163 -27.21 -0.51 -7.18
C ALA A 163 -28.06 0.42 -6.30
N ASN A 164 -27.43 1.23 -5.46
CA ASN A 164 -28.11 2.20 -4.59
C ASN A 164 -28.76 3.33 -5.41
N ALA A 165 -28.12 3.79 -6.49
CA ALA A 165 -28.71 4.78 -7.38
C ALA A 165 -29.97 4.24 -8.06
N TYR A 166 -29.91 3.03 -8.61
CA TYR A 166 -31.04 2.35 -9.23
C TYR A 166 -32.19 2.12 -8.24
N SER A 167 -31.89 1.66 -7.01
CA SER A 167 -32.92 1.47 -5.99
C SER A 167 -33.63 2.76 -5.60
N ARG A 168 -32.91 3.90 -5.56
CA ARG A 168 -33.54 5.20 -5.30
C ARG A 168 -34.43 5.66 -6.44
N GLU A 169 -34.04 5.42 -7.69
CA GLU A 169 -34.86 5.74 -8.86
C GLU A 169 -36.17 4.94 -8.88
N LEU A 170 -36.15 3.67 -8.47
CA LEU A 170 -37.36 2.85 -8.38
C LEU A 170 -38.33 3.28 -7.27
N MET A 171 -37.83 3.92 -6.21
CA MET A 171 -38.63 4.26 -5.03
C MET A 171 -39.03 5.73 -4.94
N GLY A 172 -38.48 6.60 -5.79
CA GLY A 172 -38.86 8.01 -5.95
C GLY A 172 -39.92 8.19 -7.02
#